data_AF-A0A9C7G872-F1
#
_entry.id   AF-A0A9C7G872-F1
#
_cell.length_a   1.000
_cell.length_b   1.000
_cell.length_c   1.000
_cell.angle_alpha   90.00
_cell.angle_beta   90.00
_cell.angle_gamma   90.00
#
_symmetry.space_group_name_H-M   'P 1'
#
loop_
_entity.id
_entity.type
_entity.pdbx_description
1 polymer ?
#
loop_
_entity_poly.entity_id
_entity_poly.type
_entity_poly.pdbx_seq_one_letter_code
_entity_poly.pdbx_strand_id
1 'polypeptide(L)'
;MFQNPLRQPQSNDPFENMGKVEESQIHEGAAAQNPFQHSNELPGNNASANIHHVDPHYVQDHTRSDGTHVDGYWRDGDGNTHHDLTVDEGGGYIQSNPDGTTFNNLG
;
A
#
# COMPACT_ATOMS: atom_id res chain seq x y z
N MET A 1 27.04 -52.54 -11.04
CA MET A 1 26.49 -52.03 -9.77
C MET A 1 27.51 -51.05 -9.23
N PHE A 2 27.18 -49.77 -9.16
CA PHE A 2 28.07 -48.75 -8.59
C PHE A 2 27.41 -48.22 -7.32
N GLN A 3 28.01 -48.52 -6.17
CA GLN A 3 27.63 -47.92 -4.88
C GLN A 3 28.35 -46.57 -4.77
N ASN A 4 27.58 -45.50 -4.58
CA ASN A 4 28.10 -44.16 -4.30
C ASN A 4 28.61 -44.11 -2.84
N PRO A 5 29.91 -43.91 -2.58
CA PRO A 5 30.49 -43.98 -1.24
C PRO A 5 30.27 -42.73 -0.37
N LEU A 6 29.53 -41.73 -0.85
CA LEU A 6 29.30 -40.46 -0.13
C LEU A 6 28.03 -40.44 0.75
N ARG A 7 27.40 -41.59 1.01
CA ARG A 7 26.25 -41.63 1.92
C ARG A 7 26.71 -41.69 3.38
N GLN A 8 27.14 -40.56 3.91
CA GLN A 8 27.14 -40.36 5.36
C GLN A 8 25.72 -39.93 5.79
N PRO A 9 25.05 -40.63 6.72
CA PRO A 9 23.83 -40.12 7.32
C PRO A 9 24.23 -39.04 8.35
N GLN A 10 24.28 -37.79 7.92
CA GLN A 10 24.31 -36.67 8.87
C GLN A 10 22.87 -36.36 9.25
N SER A 11 22.37 -37.00 10.32
CA SER A 11 21.04 -36.79 10.89
C SER A 11 20.99 -35.56 11.80
N ASN A 12 21.45 -34.42 11.31
CA ASN A 12 21.26 -33.14 11.99
C ASN A 12 20.42 -32.27 11.07
N ASP A 13 19.10 -32.51 11.10
CA ASP A 13 18.15 -31.60 10.48
C ASP A 13 18.13 -30.29 11.29
N PRO A 14 18.61 -29.17 10.73
CA PRO A 14 18.71 -27.91 11.46
C PRO A 14 17.33 -27.32 11.85
N PHE A 15 16.23 -27.92 11.37
CA PHE A 15 14.87 -27.46 11.65
C PHE A 15 14.14 -28.29 12.71
N GLU A 16 14.75 -29.34 13.27
CA GLU A 16 14.08 -30.26 14.21
C GLU A 16 13.56 -29.56 15.48
N ASN A 17 14.14 -28.41 15.84
CA ASN A 17 13.75 -27.59 16.99
C ASN A 17 13.04 -26.28 16.64
N MET A 18 12.76 -25.98 15.37
CA MET A 18 12.04 -24.76 14.96
C MET A 18 10.52 -24.88 15.13
N GLY A 19 10.07 -25.19 16.35
CA GLY A 19 8.64 -25.30 16.67
C GLY A 19 8.30 -25.92 18.02
N LYS A 20 9.30 -26.38 18.78
CA LYS A 20 9.11 -26.85 20.16
C LYS A 20 9.37 -25.69 21.11
N VAL A 21 8.32 -25.00 21.54
CA VAL A 21 8.40 -24.03 22.62
C VAL A 21 8.28 -24.83 23.91
N GLU A 22 9.39 -24.99 24.63
CA GLU A 22 9.40 -25.57 25.98
C GLU A 22 8.67 -24.59 26.92
N GLU A 23 7.56 -25.01 27.52
CA GLU A 23 6.58 -24.22 28.30
C GLU A 23 7.12 -23.58 29.60
N SER A 24 8.43 -23.56 29.83
CA SER A 24 9.05 -23.19 31.12
C SER A 24 9.75 -21.82 31.16
N GLN A 25 9.59 -20.97 30.14
CA GLN A 25 10.19 -19.62 30.11
C GLN A 25 9.18 -18.46 30.11
N ILE A 26 7.94 -18.71 30.52
CA ILE A 26 7.02 -17.62 30.87
C ILE A 26 7.30 -17.31 32.34
N HIS A 27 8.21 -16.38 32.63
CA HIS A 27 8.17 -15.44 33.76
C HIS A 27 9.50 -14.65 33.85
N GLU A 28 9.33 -13.34 34.05
CA GLU A 28 10.32 -12.33 34.44
C GLU A 28 11.13 -11.63 33.34
N GLY A 29 10.70 -10.38 33.07
CA GLY A 29 11.64 -9.26 33.17
C GLY A 29 12.28 -8.78 31.87
N ALA A 30 11.55 -7.97 31.12
CA ALA A 30 11.99 -6.64 30.68
C ALA A 30 11.00 -6.13 29.63
N ALA A 31 10.53 -4.90 29.82
CA ALA A 31 9.81 -4.12 28.82
C ALA A 31 10.74 -3.85 27.63
N ALA A 32 10.97 -4.87 26.80
CA ALA A 32 11.54 -4.71 25.47
C ALA A 32 10.42 -4.13 24.60
N GLN A 33 10.54 -2.85 24.29
CA GLN A 33 9.79 -2.20 23.21
C GLN A 33 9.82 -3.14 22.01
N ASN A 34 8.66 -3.62 21.53
CA ASN A 34 8.69 -4.50 20.36
C ASN A 34 9.33 -3.71 19.22
N PRO A 35 10.36 -4.25 18.55
CA PRO A 35 11.00 -3.56 17.43
C PRO A 35 10.06 -3.38 16.22
N PHE A 36 8.89 -4.03 16.25
CA PHE A 36 7.80 -3.89 15.28
C PHE A 36 6.67 -2.97 15.76
N GLN A 37 6.71 -2.50 17.02
CA GLN A 37 5.87 -1.41 17.48
C GLN A 37 6.59 -0.09 17.19
N HIS A 38 6.84 0.16 15.91
CA HIS A 38 6.85 1.54 15.46
C HIS A 38 5.41 2.03 15.62
N SER A 39 5.15 2.73 16.72
CA SER A 39 4.06 3.69 16.74
C SER A 39 4.32 4.61 15.55
N ASN A 40 3.53 4.45 14.49
CA ASN A 40 3.56 5.27 13.29
C ASN A 40 2.98 6.65 13.65
N GLU A 41 3.52 7.28 14.69
CA GLU A 41 3.28 8.66 15.03
C GLU A 41 4.14 9.46 14.05
N LEU A 42 3.59 9.62 12.85
CA LEU A 42 4.04 10.66 11.93
C LEU A 42 4.15 11.96 12.76
N PRO A 43 5.29 12.67 12.71
CA PRO A 43 5.42 13.93 13.43
C PRO A 43 4.29 14.83 12.98
N GLY A 44 3.47 15.25 13.94
CA GLY A 44 2.11 15.70 13.73
C GLY A 44 1.91 16.61 12.53
N ASN A 45 1.05 16.17 11.61
CA ASN A 45 0.22 16.99 10.74
C ASN A 45 -0.87 16.09 10.16
N ASN A 46 -1.98 15.99 10.88
CA ASN A 46 -3.31 15.61 10.37
C ASN A 46 -3.28 14.45 9.35
N ALA A 47 -3.24 13.19 9.79
CA ALA A 47 -3.41 12.03 8.89
C ALA A 47 -4.79 11.99 8.19
N SER A 48 -5.69 12.91 8.55
CA SER A 48 -6.92 13.29 7.88
C SER A 48 -6.79 14.67 7.22
N ALA A 49 -5.62 14.99 6.67
CA ALA A 49 -5.37 16.20 5.91
C ALA A 49 -6.18 16.13 4.61
N ASN A 50 -7.44 16.52 4.72
CA ASN A 50 -8.18 17.14 3.63
C ASN A 50 -8.33 16.23 2.39
N ILE A 51 -8.61 14.95 2.60
CA ILE A 51 -9.10 14.09 1.52
C ILE A 51 -10.61 14.31 1.34
N HIS A 52 -11.08 14.37 0.10
CA HIS A 52 -12.50 14.49 -0.23
C HIS A 52 -12.84 13.64 -1.46
N HIS A 53 -14.11 13.27 -1.57
CA HIS A 53 -14.64 12.64 -2.77
C HIS A 53 -14.94 13.70 -3.82
N VAL A 54 -14.57 13.40 -5.07
CA VAL A 54 -14.89 14.22 -6.23
C VAL A 54 -15.85 13.45 -7.10
N ASP A 55 -17.04 14.03 -7.29
CA ASP A 55 -18.07 13.45 -8.14
C ASP A 55 -17.62 13.43 -9.61
N PRO A 56 -18.09 12.44 -10.40
CA PRO A 56 -17.89 12.42 -11.84
C PRO A 56 -18.31 13.72 -12.51
N HIS A 57 -17.46 14.24 -13.39
CA HIS A 57 -17.75 15.49 -14.09
C HIS A 57 -17.06 15.57 -15.46
N TYR A 58 -17.61 16.40 -16.33
CA TYR A 58 -17.01 16.71 -17.62
C TYR A 58 -15.94 17.79 -17.47
N VAL A 59 -14.76 17.53 -18.03
CA VAL A 59 -13.67 18.51 -18.15
C VAL A 59 -13.72 19.09 -19.55
N GLN A 60 -13.78 20.43 -19.64
CA GLN A 60 -13.78 21.13 -20.92
C GLN A 60 -12.45 20.98 -21.68
N ASP A 61 -12.52 21.13 -23.00
CA ASP A 61 -11.34 21.17 -23.84
C ASP A 61 -10.41 22.34 -23.46
N HIS A 62 -9.11 22.16 -23.63
CA HIS A 62 -8.11 23.19 -23.36
C HIS A 62 -6.82 22.93 -24.13
N THR A 63 -5.99 23.96 -24.23
CA THR A 63 -4.65 23.86 -24.81
C THR A 63 -3.61 23.86 -23.71
N ARG A 64 -2.74 22.84 -23.69
CA ARG A 64 -1.62 22.74 -22.74
C ARG A 64 -0.56 23.79 -23.05
N SER A 65 0.32 24.03 -22.08
CA SER A 65 1.44 24.99 -22.22
C SER A 65 2.44 24.64 -23.34
N ASP A 66 2.51 23.36 -23.73
CA ASP A 66 3.33 22.88 -24.85
C ASP A 66 2.66 23.03 -26.23
N GLY A 67 1.44 23.58 -26.29
CA GLY A 67 0.66 23.77 -27.51
C GLY A 67 -0.24 22.58 -27.89
N THR A 68 -0.21 21.48 -27.14
CA THR A 68 -1.08 20.32 -27.39
C THR A 68 -2.54 20.66 -27.04
N HIS A 69 -3.45 20.50 -28.01
CA HIS A 69 -4.89 20.57 -27.75
C HIS A 69 -5.38 19.28 -27.07
N VAL A 70 -6.23 19.45 -26.07
CA VAL A 70 -6.87 18.38 -25.30
C VAL A 70 -8.36 18.53 -25.47
N ASP A 71 -8.99 17.58 -26.15
CA ASP A 71 -10.43 17.52 -26.23
C ASP A 71 -11.03 17.31 -24.83
N GLY A 72 -12.24 17.80 -24.61
CA GLY A 72 -12.94 17.60 -23.35
C GLY A 72 -13.31 16.13 -23.11
N TYR A 73 -13.32 15.71 -21.85
CA TYR A 73 -13.43 14.30 -21.46
C TYR A 73 -14.13 14.15 -20.10
N TRP A 74 -14.71 12.98 -19.87
CA TRP A 74 -15.31 12.63 -18.58
C TRP A 74 -14.24 12.20 -17.58
N ARG A 75 -14.34 12.69 -16.34
CA ARG A 75 -13.49 12.26 -15.21
C ARG A 75 -14.37 11.61 -14.16
N ASP A 76 -14.32 10.29 -14.08
CA ASP A 76 -15.05 9.45 -13.13
C ASP A 76 -14.15 8.46 -12.37
N GLY A 77 -12.86 8.39 -12.69
CA GLY A 77 -11.89 7.64 -11.89
C GLY A 77 -11.81 6.14 -12.15
N ASP A 78 -12.52 5.59 -13.14
CA ASP A 78 -12.46 4.15 -13.47
C ASP A 78 -11.31 3.79 -14.45
N GLY A 79 -10.70 4.80 -15.06
CA GLY A 79 -9.61 4.66 -16.03
C GLY A 79 -10.05 4.25 -17.43
N ASN A 80 -11.36 4.21 -17.71
CA ASN A 80 -11.93 3.80 -18.98
C ASN A 80 -12.68 4.96 -19.67
N THR A 81 -12.04 5.57 -20.66
CA THR A 81 -12.60 6.70 -21.42
C THR A 81 -13.73 6.33 -22.38
N HIS A 82 -14.18 5.08 -22.43
CA HIS A 82 -15.28 4.65 -23.32
C HIS A 82 -16.64 4.57 -22.61
N HIS A 83 -16.66 4.70 -21.29
CA HIS A 83 -17.86 4.56 -20.50
C HIS A 83 -17.85 5.61 -19.39
N ASP A 84 -18.87 6.46 -19.37
CA ASP A 84 -18.96 7.54 -18.40
C ASP A 84 -19.79 7.05 -17.21
N LEU A 85 -19.17 6.83 -16.05
CA LEU A 85 -19.86 6.44 -14.83
C LEU A 85 -20.48 7.64 -14.12
N THR A 86 -21.71 7.45 -13.67
CA THR A 86 -22.36 8.33 -12.69
C THR A 86 -21.97 7.96 -11.26
N VAL A 87 -22.30 8.82 -10.28
CA VAL A 87 -22.08 8.54 -8.85
C VAL A 87 -22.78 7.24 -8.42
N ASP A 88 -24.01 7.01 -8.89
CA ASP A 88 -24.81 5.82 -8.53
C ASP A 88 -24.23 4.52 -9.12
N GLU A 89 -23.44 4.62 -10.20
CA GLU A 89 -22.75 3.51 -10.84
C GLU A 89 -21.35 3.26 -10.25
N GLY A 90 -21.00 3.98 -9.18
CA GLY A 90 -19.71 3.88 -8.52
C GLY A 90 -18.62 4.77 -9.12
N GLY A 91 -19.00 5.75 -9.93
CA GLY A 91 -18.09 6.77 -10.44
C GLY A 91 -17.65 7.75 -9.34
N GLY A 92 -16.49 8.35 -9.55
CA GLY A 92 -15.86 9.35 -8.71
C GLY A 92 -14.50 8.88 -8.20
N TYR A 93 -13.74 9.79 -7.60
CA TYR A 93 -12.42 9.46 -7.07
C TYR A 93 -12.12 10.24 -5.79
N ILE A 94 -11.17 9.74 -4.99
CA ILE A 94 -10.70 10.43 -3.79
C ILE A 94 -9.51 11.31 -4.18
N GLN A 95 -9.51 12.55 -3.71
CA GLN A 95 -8.45 13.51 -3.95
C GLN A 95 -8.01 14.16 -2.64
N SER A 96 -6.70 14.41 -2.49
CA SER A 96 -6.15 15.27 -1.45
C SER A 96 -6.32 16.75 -1.83
N ASN A 97 -6.55 17.63 -0.86
CA ASN A 97 -6.58 19.06 -1.17
C ASN A 97 -5.22 19.55 -1.66
N PRO A 98 -5.22 20.57 -2.53
CA PRO A 98 -4.01 21.29 -2.86
C PRO A 98 -3.49 22.04 -1.64
N ASP A 99 -2.46 21.49 -1.00
CA ASP A 99 -1.81 22.06 0.19
C ASP A 99 -0.30 22.30 -0.04
N GLY A 100 0.17 22.13 -1.27
CA GLY A 100 1.56 22.38 -1.68
C GLY A 100 2.55 21.29 -1.28
N THR A 101 2.09 20.18 -0.70
CA THR A 101 2.90 18.99 -0.47
C THR A 101 2.48 17.87 -1.41
N THR A 102 3.46 17.09 -1.90
CA THR A 102 3.19 15.90 -2.69
C THR A 102 3.15 14.62 -1.85
N PHE A 103 3.49 14.70 -0.56
CA PHE A 103 3.59 13.54 0.33
C PHE A 103 2.25 12.84 0.58
N ASN A 104 1.13 13.54 0.42
CA ASN A 104 -0.23 13.05 0.62
C ASN A 104 -1.01 12.89 -0.70
N ASN A 105 -0.35 13.00 -1.86
CA ASN A 105 -0.99 12.67 -3.12
C ASN A 105 -1.23 11.15 -3.17
N LEU A 106 -2.48 10.77 -3.43
CA LEU A 106 -2.89 9.38 -3.56
C LEU A 106 -2.30 8.84 -4.87
N GLY A 107 -1.48 7.79 -4.77
CA GLY A 107 -0.68 7.21 -5.86
C GLY A 107 -1.43 6.21 -6.72
#